data_AF-A0A6P0BM35-F1
#
_entry.id   AF-A0A6P0BM35-F1
#
_cell.length_a   1.000
_cell.length_b   1.000
_cell.length_c   1.000
_cell.angle_alpha   90.00
_cell.angle_beta   90.00
_cell.angle_gamma   90.00
#
_symmetry.space_group_name_H-M   'P 1'
#
loop_
_entity.id
_entity.type
_entity.pdbx_description
1 polymer ?
#
loop_
_entity_poly.entity_id
_entity_poly.type
_entity_poly.pdbx_seq_one_letter_code
_entity_poly.pdbx_strand_id
1 'polypeptide(L)'
;MVGVIAVRFGSIRSWRWNGFERVPHESQDRRLPLPLRALLATLLALSLPAIASAWDGVDSDSGGAVEIGKGNLVRSGQTIEVYDHEAGEYRDVDVQSIQRSGSSVEVEVYDNESGEYRTFEMDN
;
A
#
# COMPACT_ATOMS: atom_id res chain seq x y z
N MET A 1 -0.24 29.79 51.41
CA MET A 1 0.43 30.15 52.69
C MET A 1 1.47 29.07 52.97
N VAL A 2 2.72 29.48 53.08
CA VAL A 2 3.92 28.63 53.26
C VAL A 2 3.93 28.04 54.68
N GLY A 3 4.37 26.79 54.83
CA GLY A 3 4.60 26.17 56.14
C GLY A 3 5.68 25.10 56.06
N VAL A 4 6.83 25.43 56.63
CA VAL A 4 8.14 24.77 56.52
C VAL A 4 8.27 23.49 57.39
N ILE A 5 9.16 22.63 56.92
CA ILE A 5 9.69 21.37 57.48
C ILE A 5 10.22 21.52 58.92
N ALA A 6 10.03 20.48 59.76
CA ALA A 6 11.02 20.11 60.77
C ALA A 6 10.97 18.62 61.14
N VAL A 7 12.16 18.06 61.26
CA VAL A 7 12.56 16.64 61.32
C VAL A 7 12.43 16.06 62.74
N ARG A 8 12.13 14.76 62.85
CA ARG A 8 12.46 13.96 64.05
C ARG A 8 13.19 12.68 63.62
N PHE A 9 14.48 12.64 63.94
CA PHE A 9 15.30 11.42 63.97
C PHE A 9 14.78 10.49 65.08
N GLY A 10 14.66 9.20 64.77
CA GLY A 10 14.32 8.18 65.77
C GLY A 10 14.40 6.76 65.23
N SER A 11 15.36 6.01 65.78
CA SER A 11 15.44 4.54 65.83
C SER A 11 15.96 3.81 64.57
N ILE A 12 17.27 3.60 64.56
CA ILE A 12 17.96 2.53 63.84
C ILE A 12 17.39 1.19 64.35
N ARG A 13 16.65 0.46 63.51
CA ARG A 13 16.42 -0.98 63.69
C ARG A 13 17.28 -1.73 62.70
N SER A 14 18.26 -2.43 63.25
CA SER A 14 18.98 -3.54 62.63
C SER A 14 17.97 -4.50 61.98
N TRP A 15 18.04 -4.63 60.66
CA TRP A 15 17.45 -5.76 59.95
C TRP A 15 18.59 -6.61 59.39
N ARG A 16 18.61 -7.83 59.91
CA ARG A 16 19.50 -8.93 59.60
C ARG A 16 19.37 -9.30 58.11
N TRP A 17 20.44 -9.07 57.35
CA TRP A 17 20.57 -9.48 55.96
C TRP A 17 20.63 -11.01 55.90
N ASN A 18 19.56 -11.65 55.41
CA ASN A 18 19.59 -13.05 55.00
C ASN A 18 19.37 -13.11 53.48
N GLY A 19 20.33 -13.69 52.78
CA GLY A 19 20.13 -14.32 51.48
C GLY A 19 19.88 -13.38 50.31
N PHE A 20 20.93 -12.77 49.77
CA PHE A 20 20.91 -12.34 48.37
C PHE A 20 21.17 -13.58 47.51
N GLU A 21 20.13 -14.38 47.29
CA GLU A 21 20.14 -15.37 46.20
C GLU A 21 20.31 -14.59 44.90
N ARG A 22 21.40 -14.86 44.19
CA ARG A 22 21.60 -14.33 42.84
C ARG A 22 20.44 -14.85 41.99
N VAL A 23 19.50 -13.96 41.66
CA VAL A 23 18.52 -14.21 40.61
C VAL A 23 19.32 -14.55 39.35
N PRO A 24 19.17 -15.74 38.76
CA PRO A 24 19.84 -16.04 37.51
C PRO A 24 19.32 -15.03 36.48
N HIS A 25 20.22 -14.22 35.93
CA HIS A 25 19.92 -13.44 34.73
C HIS A 25 19.77 -14.43 33.59
N GLU A 26 18.56 -14.97 33.45
CA GLU A 26 18.15 -15.66 32.25
C GLU A 26 18.18 -14.61 31.13
N SER A 27 19.19 -14.72 30.27
CA SER A 27 19.25 -13.94 29.05
C SER A 27 18.00 -14.30 28.27
N GLN A 28 17.03 -13.39 28.25
CA GLN A 28 15.80 -13.50 27.47
C GLN A 28 16.17 -13.41 25.98
N ASP A 29 16.82 -14.44 25.45
CA ASP A 29 17.05 -14.61 24.02
C ASP A 29 15.71 -15.06 23.43
N ARG A 30 14.74 -14.14 23.41
CA ARG A 30 13.38 -14.33 22.88
C ARG A 30 13.43 -14.37 21.36
N ARG A 31 14.09 -15.40 20.84
CA ARG A 31 14.01 -15.77 19.44
C ARG A 31 12.60 -16.29 19.22
N LEU A 32 11.79 -15.51 18.50
CA LEU A 32 10.45 -15.95 18.10
C LEU A 32 10.54 -17.36 17.51
N PRO A 33 9.61 -18.27 17.83
CA PRO A 33 9.66 -19.63 17.30
C PRO A 33 9.60 -19.60 15.77
N LEU A 34 10.33 -20.50 15.12
CA LEU A 34 10.41 -20.62 13.65
C LEU A 34 9.04 -20.53 12.94
N PRO A 35 7.95 -21.18 13.40
CA PRO A 35 6.63 -21.02 12.77
C PRO A 35 6.08 -19.59 12.86
N LEU A 36 6.30 -18.87 13.97
CA LEU A 36 5.83 -17.49 14.13
C LEU A 36 6.60 -16.51 13.25
N ARG A 37 7.91 -16.75 13.05
CA ARG A 37 8.74 -15.99 12.11
C ARG A 37 8.27 -16.19 10.67
N ALA A 38 8.00 -17.43 10.30
CA ALA A 38 7.47 -17.77 8.98
C ALA A 38 6.10 -17.10 8.76
N LEU A 39 5.23 -17.13 9.76
CA LEU A 39 3.89 -16.53 9.70
C LEU A 39 3.96 -14.99 9.58
N LEU A 40 4.85 -14.34 10.34
CA LEU A 40 5.11 -12.90 10.21
C LEU A 40 5.69 -12.54 8.84
N ALA A 41 6.63 -13.34 8.32
CA ALA A 41 7.21 -13.12 6.99
C ALA A 41 6.18 -13.30 5.87
N THR A 42 5.23 -14.22 6.03
CA THR A 42 4.16 -14.45 5.05
C THR A 42 3.14 -13.31 5.06
N LEU A 43 2.76 -12.80 6.24
CA LEU A 43 1.90 -11.62 6.34
C LEU A 43 2.55 -10.37 5.73
N LEU A 44 3.86 -10.18 5.96
CA LEU A 44 4.59 -9.02 5.43
C LEU A 44 4.78 -9.09 3.91
N ALA A 45 4.94 -10.28 3.34
CA ALA A 45 5.02 -10.48 1.89
C ALA A 45 3.70 -10.18 1.18
N LEU A 46 2.56 -10.35 1.85
CA LEU A 46 1.23 -10.08 1.30
C LEU A 46 0.89 -8.58 1.22
N SER A 47 1.63 -7.73 1.94
CA SER A 47 1.44 -6.27 1.96
C SER A 47 2.29 -5.50 0.95
N LEU A 48 3.02 -6.17 0.07
CA LEU A 48 3.80 -5.47 -0.95
C LEU A 48 2.83 -4.79 -1.94
N PRO A 49 2.89 -3.45 -2.10
CA PRO A 49 2.11 -2.78 -3.11
C PRO A 49 2.52 -3.33 -4.48
N ALA A 50 1.55 -3.79 -5.27
CA ALA A 50 1.80 -4.12 -6.65
C ALA A 50 2.31 -2.85 -7.35
N ILE A 51 3.51 -2.93 -7.94
CA ILE A 51 4.02 -1.85 -8.79
C ILE A 51 3.11 -1.84 -10.03
N ALA A 52 2.05 -1.05 -9.99
CA ALA A 52 1.22 -0.78 -11.15
C ALA A 52 1.97 0.25 -12.00
N SER A 53 2.39 -0.16 -13.20
CA SER A 53 2.89 0.77 -14.22
C SER A 53 1.72 1.57 -14.78
N ALA A 54 2.00 2.78 -15.27
CA ALA A 54 1.04 3.46 -16.13
C ALA A 54 0.97 2.66 -17.42
N TRP A 55 -0.17 2.72 -18.08
CA TRP A 55 -0.34 2.06 -19.36
C TRP A 55 -0.49 3.14 -20.42
N ASP A 56 0.58 3.32 -21.19
CA ASP A 56 0.63 4.28 -22.28
C ASP A 56 0.02 3.65 -23.55
N GLY A 57 -0.60 4.47 -24.39
CA GLY A 57 -1.19 4.01 -25.64
C GLY A 57 -1.59 5.15 -26.56
N VAL A 58 -2.32 4.80 -27.61
CA VAL A 58 -2.91 5.75 -28.56
C VAL A 58 -4.38 5.43 -28.78
N ASP A 59 -5.17 6.46 -29.00
CA ASP A 59 -6.52 6.31 -29.50
C ASP A 59 -6.49 6.00 -31.01
N SER A 60 -7.10 4.89 -31.42
CA SER A 60 -7.01 4.38 -32.79
C SER A 60 -7.69 5.28 -33.83
N ASP A 61 -8.67 6.11 -33.43
CA ASP A 61 -9.43 6.96 -34.34
C ASP A 61 -8.73 8.31 -34.58
N SER A 62 -8.24 8.93 -33.51
CA SER A 62 -7.57 10.24 -33.53
C SER A 62 -6.05 10.15 -33.70
N GLY A 63 -5.43 9.05 -33.29
CA GLY A 63 -3.98 8.92 -33.12
C GLY A 63 -3.43 9.69 -31.92
N GLY A 64 -4.28 10.27 -31.09
CA GLY A 64 -3.90 11.00 -29.87
C GLY A 64 -3.31 10.07 -28.82
N ALA A 65 -2.30 10.54 -28.09
CA ALA A 65 -1.72 9.76 -26.99
C ALA A 65 -2.67 9.71 -25.80
N VAL A 66 -2.79 8.54 -25.18
CA VAL A 66 -3.60 8.30 -23.99
C VAL A 66 -2.78 7.58 -22.92
N GLU A 67 -3.06 7.89 -21.65
CA GLU A 67 -2.42 7.24 -20.51
C GLU A 67 -3.49 6.74 -19.52
N ILE A 68 -3.44 5.46 -19.16
CA ILE A 68 -4.14 4.94 -17.98
C ILE A 68 -3.17 5.01 -16.80
N GLY A 69 -3.48 5.89 -15.84
CA GLY A 69 -2.61 6.14 -14.70
C GLY A 69 -2.36 4.90 -13.84
N LYS A 70 -1.24 4.91 -13.11
CA LYS A 70 -0.83 3.84 -12.18
C LYS A 70 -1.91 3.53 -11.16
N GLY A 71 -2.17 2.25 -10.94
CA GLY A 71 -3.08 1.77 -9.89
C GLY A 71 -4.51 1.53 -10.37
N ASN A 72 -4.83 1.83 -11.63
CA ASN A 72 -6.08 1.42 -12.25
C ASN A 72 -6.07 -0.07 -12.56
N LEU A 73 -7.08 -0.79 -12.06
CA LEU A 73 -7.34 -2.17 -12.46
C LEU A 73 -8.23 -2.17 -13.70
N VAL A 74 -7.63 -2.30 -14.87
CA VAL A 74 -8.37 -2.30 -16.15
C VAL A 74 -9.08 -3.64 -16.34
N ARG A 75 -10.42 -3.62 -16.36
CA ARG A 75 -11.30 -4.78 -16.58
C ARG A 75 -12.60 -4.35 -17.24
N SER A 76 -13.11 -5.18 -18.14
CA SER A 76 -14.46 -5.01 -18.69
C SER A 76 -15.51 -4.82 -17.60
N GLY A 77 -16.40 -3.85 -17.79
CA GLY A 77 -17.43 -3.45 -16.83
C GLY A 77 -16.93 -2.57 -15.68
N GLN A 78 -15.73 -1.99 -15.78
CA GLN A 78 -15.24 -0.99 -14.83
C GLN A 78 -15.09 0.36 -15.50
N THR A 79 -15.46 1.40 -14.77
CA THR A 79 -15.09 2.78 -15.07
C THR A 79 -13.64 2.99 -14.65
N ILE A 80 -12.84 3.59 -15.53
CA ILE A 80 -11.45 3.95 -15.27
C ILE A 80 -11.21 5.41 -15.69
N GLU A 81 -10.20 6.02 -15.08
CA GLU A 81 -9.74 7.36 -15.47
C GLU A 81 -8.61 7.23 -16.51
N VAL A 82 -8.74 7.94 -17.62
CA VAL A 82 -7.78 8.01 -18.74
C VAL A 82 -7.35 9.45 -18.92
N TYR A 83 -6.06 9.71 -19.09
CA TYR A 83 -5.57 11.03 -19.48
C TYR A 83 -5.48 11.12 -21.01
N ASP A 84 -6.22 12.06 -21.60
CA ASP A 84 -6.16 12.40 -23.02
C ASP A 84 -5.13 13.53 -23.21
N HIS A 85 -3.99 13.23 -23.84
CA HIS A 85 -2.93 14.21 -24.00
C HIS A 85 -3.24 15.31 -25.03
N GLU A 86 -4.16 15.05 -25.97
CA GLU A 86 -4.56 16.05 -26.95
C GLU A 86 -5.45 17.11 -26.30
N ALA A 87 -6.39 16.67 -25.44
CA ALA A 87 -7.25 17.55 -24.67
C ALA A 87 -6.57 18.14 -23.42
N GLY A 88 -5.55 17.45 -22.88
CA GLY A 88 -4.84 17.86 -21.67
C GLY A 88 -5.66 17.68 -20.39
N GLU A 89 -6.57 16.69 -20.37
CA GLU A 89 -7.49 16.44 -19.26
C GLU A 89 -7.70 14.93 -19.01
N TYR A 90 -8.18 14.61 -17.81
CA TYR A 90 -8.62 13.26 -17.46
C TYR A 90 -10.10 13.08 -17.82
N ARG A 91 -10.46 11.87 -18.28
CA ARG A 91 -11.84 11.47 -18.56
C ARG A 91 -12.15 10.12 -17.92
N ASP A 92 -13.39 10.00 -17.43
CA ASP A 92 -13.94 8.74 -16.95
C ASP A 92 -14.56 7.96 -18.11
N VAL A 93 -14.05 6.75 -18.35
CA VAL A 93 -14.52 5.88 -19.44
C VAL A 93 -14.89 4.50 -18.90
N ASP A 94 -15.92 3.89 -19.48
CA ASP A 94 -16.34 2.54 -19.11
C ASP A 94 -15.66 1.53 -20.03
N VAL A 95 -14.89 0.62 -19.44
CA VAL A 95 -14.20 -0.44 -20.20
C VAL A 95 -15.24 -1.44 -20.69
N GLN A 96 -15.33 -1.59 -22.01
CA GLN A 96 -16.24 -2.51 -22.65
C GLN A 96 -15.56 -3.86 -22.88
N SER A 97 -14.35 -3.84 -23.44
CA SER A 97 -13.67 -5.05 -23.88
C SER A 97 -12.14 -4.87 -23.91
N ILE A 98 -11.40 -5.97 -23.75
CA ILE A 98 -9.92 -5.97 -23.72
C ILE A 98 -9.44 -7.18 -24.53
N GLN A 99 -8.66 -6.95 -25.57
CA GLN A 99 -8.15 -8.02 -26.43
C GLN A 99 -6.71 -7.75 -26.85
N ARG A 100 -5.96 -8.83 -27.06
CA ARG A 100 -4.61 -8.71 -27.62
C ARG A 100 -4.69 -8.67 -29.15
N SER A 101 -4.04 -7.68 -29.76
CA SER A 101 -3.99 -7.49 -31.21
C SER A 101 -2.54 -7.30 -31.65
N GLY A 102 -1.96 -8.27 -32.34
CA GLY A 102 -0.55 -8.25 -32.70
C GLY A 102 0.38 -8.09 -31.48
N SER A 103 1.11 -6.97 -31.41
CA SER A 103 2.01 -6.61 -30.31
C SER A 103 1.39 -5.64 -29.29
N SER A 104 0.17 -5.16 -29.49
CA SER A 104 -0.55 -4.25 -28.59
C SER A 104 -1.70 -4.97 -27.89
N VAL A 105 -2.32 -4.25 -26.95
CA VAL A 105 -3.61 -4.62 -26.37
C VAL A 105 -4.62 -3.53 -26.73
N GLU A 106 -5.70 -3.93 -27.37
CA GLU A 106 -6.83 -3.05 -27.66
C GLU A 106 -7.78 -3.03 -26.47
N VAL A 107 -8.18 -1.84 -26.06
CA VAL A 107 -9.18 -1.59 -25.03
C VAL A 107 -10.30 -0.78 -25.65
N GLU A 108 -11.46 -1.41 -25.83
CA GLU A 108 -12.67 -0.68 -26.23
C GLU A 108 -13.30 -0.06 -24.99
N VAL A 109 -13.62 1.23 -25.06
CA VAL A 109 -14.25 1.98 -23.99
C VAL A 109 -15.47 2.73 -24.48
N TYR A 110 -16.40 3.01 -23.56
CA TYR A 110 -17.46 3.99 -23.75
C TYR A 110 -17.09 5.27 -23.01
N ASP A 111 -16.95 6.36 -23.75
CA ASP A 111 -16.68 7.69 -23.19
C ASP A 111 -18.00 8.34 -22.77
N ASN A 112 -18.19 8.51 -21.47
CA ASN A 112 -19.43 9.03 -20.89
C ASN A 112 -19.65 10.53 -21.16
N GLU A 113 -18.60 11.28 -21.51
CA GLU A 113 -18.69 12.71 -21.79
C GLU A 113 -19.13 12.96 -23.23
N SER A 114 -18.53 12.25 -24.18
CA SER A 114 -18.88 12.35 -25.61
C SER A 114 -20.09 11.48 -25.98
N GLY A 115 -20.33 10.39 -25.25
CA GLY A 115 -21.36 9.40 -25.54
C GLY A 115 -20.98 8.43 -26.66
N GLU A 116 -19.69 8.32 -26.98
CA GLU A 116 -19.15 7.54 -28.10
C GLU A 116 -18.30 6.36 -27.62
N TYR A 117 -18.18 5.34 -28.47
CA TYR A 117 -17.23 4.24 -28.26
C TYR A 117 -15.89 4.63 -28.86
N ARG A 118 -14.80 4.32 -28.16
CA ARG A 118 -13.43 4.57 -28.60
C ARG A 118 -12.59 3.30 -28.41
N THR A 119 -11.53 3.18 -29.20
CA THR A 119 -10.58 2.07 -29.09
C THR A 119 -9.20 2.62 -28.77
N PHE A 120 -8.59 2.13 -27.69
CA PHE A 120 -7.23 2.47 -27.32
C PHE A 120 -6.30 1.30 -27.62
N GLU A 121 -5.27 1.53 -28.43
CA GLU A 121 -4.16 0.62 -28.65
C GLU A 121 -3.07 0.89 -27.62
N MET A 122 -2.94 -0.01 -26.66
CA MET A 122 -2.07 0.13 -25.51
C MET A 122 -0.77 -0.64 -25.68
N ASP A 123 0.33 -0.07 -25.17
CA ASP A 123 1.67 -0.65 -25.22
C ASP A 123 1.80 -1.84 -24.27
N ASN A 124 2.30 -2.99 -24.76
CA ASN A 124 2.41 -4.23 -23.96
C ASN A 124 3.76 -4.40 -23.24
#